data_AF-A0A7C3BVM5-F1
#
_entry.id   AF-A0A7C3BVM5-F1
#
_cell.length_a   1.000
_cell.length_b   1.000
_cell.length_c   1.000
_cell.angle_alpha   90.00
_cell.angle_beta   90.00
_cell.angle_gamma   90.00
#
_symmetry.space_group_name_H-M   'P 1'
#
loop_
_entity.id
_entity.type
_entity.pdbx_description
1 polymer ?
#
loop_
_entity_poly.entity_id
_entity_poly.type
_entity_poly.pdbx_seq_one_letter_code
_entity_poly.pdbx_strand_id
1 'polypeptide(L)' 'MVAELRKIGDKLALYTDDNTVYERLTKWKATVNGVPYQQGHKTVGVDLYFELWARKTVKKVLKGQMILNL' A
#
# COMPACT_ATOMS: atom_id res chain seq x y z
N MET A 1 -3.62 13.64 0.45
CA MET A 1 -3.04 12.34 0.08
C MET A 1 -2.12 11.91 1.19
N VAL A 2 -2.59 10.99 2.03
CA VAL A 2 -1.81 10.41 3.12
C VAL A 2 -1.41 9.00 2.70
N ALA A 3 -0.10 8.74 2.70
CA ALA A 3 0.47 7.41 2.54
C ALA A 3 1.42 7.14 3.70
N GLU A 4 1.03 6.29 4.64
CA GLU A 4 1.77 6.04 5.86
C GLU A 4 2.26 4.60 5.93
N LEU A 5 3.59 4.43 6.07
CA LEU A 5 4.22 3.13 6.23
C LEU A 5 4.41 2.78 7.71
N ARG A 6 3.76 1.71 8.15
CA ARG A 6 3.78 1.19 9.51
C ARG A 6 4.46 -0.18 9.53
N LYS A 7 5.26 -0.45 10.56
CA LYS A 7 5.87 -1.79 10.76
C LYS A 7 5.01 -2.57 11.75
N ILE A 8 4.59 -3.78 11.38
CA ILE A 8 3.75 -4.65 12.21
C ILE A 8 4.40 -6.03 12.25
N GLY A 9 5.15 -6.31 13.32
CA GLY A 9 5.95 -7.54 13.43
C GLY A 9 6.92 -7.68 12.25
N ASP A 10 6.81 -8.81 11.55
CA ASP A 10 7.60 -9.14 10.35
C ASP A 10 6.99 -8.63 9.03
N LYS A 11 5.90 -7.85 9.11
CA LYS A 11 5.22 -7.26 7.97
C LYS A 11 5.32 -5.73 7.98
N LEU A 12 5.15 -5.16 6.80
CA LEU A 12 5.03 -3.73 6.56
C LEU A 12 3.58 -3.45 6.14
N ALA A 13 2.90 -2.55 6.83
CA ALA A 13 1.60 -2.05 6.42
C ALA A 13 1.75 -0.69 5.74
N LEU A 14 1.01 -0.47 4.66
CA LEU A 14 0.85 0.84 4.03
C LEU A 14 -0.61 1.22 4.15
N TYR A 15 -0.89 2.27 4.92
CA TYR A 15 -2.15 2.97 4.83
C TYR A 15 -2.10 3.94 3.65
N THR A 16 -3.13 3.94 2.81
CA THR A 16 -3.29 4.99 1.80
C THR A 16 -4.76 5.35 1.59
N ASP A 17 -5.03 6.65 1.46
CA ASP A 17 -6.33 7.19 1.01
C ASP A 17 -6.38 7.42 -0.52
N ASP A 18 -5.30 7.10 -1.23
CA ASP A 18 -5.19 7.24 -2.69
C ASP A 18 -5.48 5.91 -3.38
N ASN A 19 -6.63 5.86 -4.06
CA ASN A 19 -7.06 4.70 -4.83
C ASN A 19 -6.04 4.33 -5.93
N THR A 20 -5.28 5.28 -6.48
CA THR A 20 -4.27 5.02 -7.51
C THR A 20 -3.09 4.23 -6.92
N VAL A 21 -2.65 4.60 -5.71
CA VAL A 21 -1.58 3.89 -4.99
C VAL A 21 -2.05 2.49 -4.64
N TYR A 22 -3.29 2.37 -4.15
CA TYR A 22 -3.92 1.08 -3.88
C TYR A 22 -3.96 0.19 -5.13
N GLU A 23 -4.51 0.65 -6.25
CA GLU A 23 -4.63 -0.12 -7.49
C GLU A 23 -3.28 -0.56 -8.07
N ARG A 24 -2.25 0.28 -7.93
CA ARG A 24 -0.88 -0.05 -8.37
C ARG A 24 -0.24 -1.13 -7.51
N LEU A 25 -0.38 -1.01 -6.18
CA LEU A 25 0.30 -1.90 -5.23
C LEU A 25 -0.48 -3.18 -4.94
N THR A 26 -1.79 -3.22 -5.13
CA THR A 26 -2.58 -4.45 -4.98
C THR A 26 -2.23 -5.51 -6.02
N LYS A 27 -1.59 -5.12 -7.13
CA LYS A 27 -1.09 -6.04 -8.16
C LYS A 27 0.23 -6.73 -7.78
N TRP A 28 0.88 -6.32 -6.69
CA TRP A 28 2.15 -6.92 -6.27
C TRP A 28 1.96 -8.27 -5.58
N LYS A 29 2.80 -9.25 -5.94
CA LYS A 29 2.87 -10.55 -5.25
C LYS A 29 3.25 -10.44 -3.77
N ALA A 30 3.97 -9.38 -3.38
CA ALA A 30 4.34 -9.14 -1.99
C ALA A 30 3.15 -8.66 -1.14
N THR A 31 2.03 -8.26 -1.76
CA THR A 31 0.81 -7.84 -1.07
C THR A 31 0.00 -9.08 -0.69
N VAL A 32 -0.02 -9.42 0.59
CA VAL A 32 -0.72 -10.63 1.08
C VAL A 32 -2.16 -10.36 1.53
N ASN A 33 -2.48 -9.12 1.86
CA ASN A 33 -3.84 -8.72 2.24
C ASN A 33 -4.05 -7.21 2.01
N GLY A 34 -5.28 -6.84 1.68
CA GLY A 34 -5.75 -5.45 1.58
C GLY A 34 -6.99 -5.27 2.45
N VAL A 35 -6.93 -4.37 3.42
CA VAL A 35 -8.04 -4.09 4.35
C VAL A 35 -8.61 -2.71 4.02
N PRO A 36 -9.75 -2.64 3.31
CA PRO A 36 -10.39 -1.37 3.01
C PRO A 36 -11.10 -0.81 4.25
N TYR A 37 -10.95 0.49 4.46
CA TYR A 37 -11.69 1.27 5.44
C TYR A 37 -12.84 1.96 4.73
N GLN A 38 -14.06 1.72 5.20
CA GLN A 38 -15.28 2.30 4.63
C GLN A 38 -15.88 3.34 5.57
N GLN A 39 -16.34 4.45 5.00
CA GLN A 39 -17.20 5.42 5.67
C GLN A 39 -18.54 5.45 4.92
N GLY A 40 -19.57 4.86 5.52
CA GLY A 40 -20.82 4.55 4.82
C GLY A 40 -20.57 3.56 3.68
N HIS A 41 -20.90 3.95 2.45
CA HIS A 41 -20.72 3.13 1.24
C HIS A 41 -19.45 3.46 0.43
N LYS A 42 -18.54 4.29 0.96
CA LYS A 42 -17.33 4.74 0.25
C LYS A 42 -16.08 4.23 0.95
N THR A 43 -15.13 3.70 0.17
CA THR A 43 -13.77 3.42 0.65
C THR A 43 -13.04 4.74 0.87
N VAL A 44 -12.55 4.96 2.09
CA VAL A 44 -11.80 6.16 2.50
C VAL A 44 -10.31 5.90 2.66
N GLY A 45 -9.91 4.63 2.71
CA GLY A 45 -8.51 4.22 2.68
C GLY A 45 -8.35 2.72 2.65
N VAL A 46 -7.13 2.24 2.46
CA VAL A 46 -6.81 0.81 2.45
C VAL A 46 -5.48 0.57 3.15
N ASP A 47 -5.43 -0.45 3.99
CA ASP A 47 -4.20 -1.02 4.54
C ASP A 47 -3.70 -2.18 3.68
N LEU A 48 -2.53 -1.99 3.05
CA LEU A 48 -1.84 -3.03 2.27
C LEU A 48 -0.69 -3.62 3.06
N TYR A 49 -0.64 -4.95 3.15
CA TYR A 49 0.39 -5.67 3.91
C TYR A 49 1.45 -6.28 3.00
N PHE A 50 2.71 -5.96 3.28
CA PHE A 50 3.89 -6.42 2.55
C PHE A 50 4.86 -7.16 3.47
N GLU A 51 5.74 -7.97 2.87
CA GLU A 51 6.94 -8.44 3.55
C GLU A 51 7.93 -7.29 3.80
N LEU A 52 8.68 -7.32 4.90
CA LEU A 52 9.57 -6.22 5.30
C LEU A 52 10.64 -5.88 4.26
N TRP A 53 11.15 -6.87 3.51
CA TRP A 53 12.17 -6.62 2.48
C TRP A 53 11.64 -5.76 1.33
N ALA A 54 10.32 -5.76 1.09
CA ALA A 54 9.69 -4.93 0.06
C ALA A 54 9.68 -3.43 0.41
N ARG A 55 10.02 -3.04 1.65
CA ARG A 55 9.99 -1.65 2.14
C ARG A 55 10.72 -0.66 1.26
N LYS A 56 11.90 -1.00 0.75
CA LYS A 56 12.67 -0.12 -0.14
C LYS A 56 11.92 0.14 -1.44
N THR A 57 11.31 -0.89 -2.01
CA THR A 57 10.56 -0.81 -3.25
C THR A 57 9.28 0.01 -3.06
N VAL A 58 8.51 -0.24 -2.01
CA VAL A 58 7.29 0.56 -1.70
C VAL A 58 7.66 2.04 -1.52
N LYS A 59 8.73 2.36 -0.80
CA LYS A 59 9.22 3.74 -0.67
C LYS A 59 9.57 4.40 -2.01
N LYS A 60 10.14 3.67 -2.96
CA LYS A 60 10.45 4.21 -4.31
C LYS A 60 9.17 4.50 -5.09
N VAL A 61 8.18 3.61 -5.03
CA VAL A 61 6.87 3.82 -5.69
C VAL A 61 6.15 5.05 -5.12
N LEU A 62 6.09 5.17 -3.79
CA LEU A 62 5.47 6.33 -3.13
C LEU A 62 6.14 7.65 -3.47
N LYS A 63 7.45 7.64 -3.77
CA LYS A 63 8.20 8.82 -4.21
C LYS A 63 8.10 9.09 -5.72
N GLY A 64 7.33 8.30 -6.47
CA GLY A 64 7.27 8.39 -7.93
C GLY A 64 8.58 7.99 -8.63
N GLN A 65 9.56 7.44 -7.90
CA GLN A 65 10.87 7.05 -8.43
C GLN A 65 10.83 5.70 -9.15
N MET A 66 9.69 5.01 -9.07
CA MET A 66 9.47 3.73 -9.71
C MET A 66 8.02 3.67 -10.19
N ILE A 67 7.84 3.62 -11.50
CA ILE A 67 6.55 3.34 -12.12
C ILE A 67 6.44 1.84 -12.28
N LEU A 68 5.33 1.29 -11.79
CA LEU A 68 5.03 -0.12 -11.93
C LEU A 68 4.38 -0.36 -13.29
N ASN A 69 5.21 -0.75 -14.26
CA ASN A 69 4.72 -1.39 -15.48
C ASN A 69 4.48 -2.86 -15.15
N LEU A 70 3.21 -3.19 -14.84
CA LEU A 70 2.70 -4.56 -14.74
C LEU A 70 1.47 -4.67 -15.63
#